data_AF-A0A498QHD1-F1
#
_entry.id   AF-A0A498QHD1-F1
#
_cell.length_a   1.000
_cell.length_b   1.000
_cell.length_c   1.000
_cell.angle_alpha   90.00
_cell.angle_beta   90.00
_cell.angle_gamma   90.00
#
_symmetry.space_group_name_H-M   'P 1'
#
loop_
_entity.id
_entity.type
_entity.pdbx_description
1 polymer ?
#
loop_
_entity_poly.entity_id
_entity_poly.type
_entity_poly.pdbx_seq_one_letter_code
_entity_poly.pdbx_strand_id
1 'polypeptide(L)'
;MLAGPEIVDQVTGWHLAEAEGIDVPHSKYVILAHNNPWTQFQLISFPLTLKVANPKGEVEWLIEGASLNGYIDDNGRRHRLWQCYMNSGGQLKYYPPLHWADWMSAAFALEKPPVGSPSQRAQEYFPELWPEGFGDT
;
A
#
# COMPACT_ATOMS: atom_id res chain seq x y z
N MET A 1 -4.40 9.07 -26.42
CA MET A 1 -4.06 7.76 -25.83
C MET A 1 -4.01 7.96 -24.32
N LEU A 2 -4.86 7.27 -23.56
CA LEU A 2 -4.84 7.37 -22.10
C LEU A 2 -3.75 6.44 -21.60
N ALA A 3 -2.71 6.95 -20.95
CA ALA A 3 -1.61 6.13 -20.44
C ALA A 3 -2.04 5.24 -19.25
N GLY A 4 -3.09 5.63 -18.53
CA GLY A 4 -3.54 4.96 -17.31
C GLY A 4 -3.94 3.50 -17.50
N PRO A 5 -4.85 3.18 -18.45
CA PRO A 5 -5.20 1.79 -18.74
C PRO A 5 -4.01 0.91 -19.08
N GLU A 6 -3.10 1.39 -19.93
CA GLU A 6 -1.92 0.63 -20.35
C GLU A 6 -0.95 0.37 -19.17
N ILE A 7 -0.80 1.35 -18.27
CA ILE A 7 0.00 1.18 -17.04
C ILE A 7 -0.62 0.11 -16.14
N VAL A 8 -1.95 0.13 -15.95
CA VAL A 8 -2.64 -0.88 -15.13
C VAL A 8 -2.53 -2.26 -15.77
N ASP A 9 -2.75 -2.37 -17.09
CA ASP A 9 -2.62 -3.62 -17.84
C ASP A 9 -1.19 -4.19 -17.69
N GLN A 10 -0.16 -3.34 -17.82
CA GLN A 10 1.24 -3.73 -17.68
C GLN A 10 1.59 -4.23 -16.27
N VAL A 11 1.23 -3.49 -15.21
CA VAL A 11 1.53 -3.89 -13.83
C VAL A 11 0.74 -5.15 -13.44
N THR A 12 -0.50 -5.29 -13.90
CA THR A 12 -1.30 -6.50 -13.71
C THR A 12 -0.65 -7.69 -14.41
N GLY A 13 -0.10 -7.50 -15.61
CA GLY A 13 0.67 -8.51 -16.33
C GLY A 13 1.88 -9.00 -15.54
N TRP A 14 2.65 -8.10 -14.94
CA TRP A 14 3.77 -8.46 -14.06
C TRP A 14 3.31 -9.22 -12.81
N HIS A 15 2.25 -8.75 -12.17
CA HIS A 15 1.69 -9.44 -10.99
C HIS A 15 1.32 -10.90 -11.30
N LEU A 16 0.73 -11.16 -12.47
CA LEU A 16 0.38 -12.51 -12.89
C LEU A 16 1.61 -13.34 -13.30
N ALA A 17 2.60 -12.74 -13.96
CA ALA A 17 3.82 -13.43 -14.37
C ALA A 17 4.65 -13.89 -13.16
N GLU A 18 4.69 -13.09 -12.10
CA GLU A 18 5.43 -13.39 -10.86
C GLU A 18 4.61 -14.21 -9.85
N ALA A 19 3.40 -14.64 -10.20
CA ALA A 19 2.53 -15.41 -9.31
C ALA A 19 2.91 -16.90 -9.21
N GLU A 20 3.93 -17.35 -9.94
CA GLU A 20 4.37 -18.75 -9.90
C GLU A 20 4.75 -19.18 -8.47
N GLY A 21 4.14 -20.27 -7.99
CA GLY A 21 4.33 -20.76 -6.62
C GLY A 21 3.56 -20.00 -5.54
N ILE A 22 2.78 -18.97 -5.88
CA ILE A 22 1.94 -18.21 -4.95
C ILE A 22 0.46 -18.57 -5.19
N ASP A 23 -0.23 -19.01 -4.13
CA ASP A 23 -1.69 -19.19 -4.16
C ASP A 23 -2.40 -17.83 -4.03
N VAL A 24 -2.36 -17.04 -5.11
CA VAL A 24 -2.93 -15.68 -5.15
C VAL A 24 -4.42 -15.65 -4.74
N PRO A 25 -5.30 -16.57 -5.17
CA PRO A 25 -6.71 -16.60 -4.74
C PRO A 25 -6.92 -16.67 -3.22
N HIS A 26 -6.08 -17.41 -2.51
CA HIS A 26 -6.16 -17.54 -1.05
C HIS A 26 -5.23 -16.59 -0.29
N SER A 27 -4.43 -15.79 -1.01
CA SER A 27 -3.53 -14.80 -0.43
C SER A 27 -4.21 -13.45 -0.22
N LYS A 28 -3.72 -12.72 0.78
CA LYS A 28 -4.20 -11.38 1.15
C LYS A 28 -3.02 -10.43 1.30
N TYR A 29 -3.25 -9.15 1.03
CA TYR A 29 -2.38 -8.10 1.54
C TYR A 29 -3.08 -7.37 2.68
N VAL A 30 -2.31 -7.01 3.70
CA VAL A 30 -2.81 -6.34 4.90
C VAL A 30 -2.17 -4.97 4.99
N ILE A 31 -2.99 -3.95 5.21
CA ILE A 31 -2.52 -2.60 5.48
C ILE A 31 -2.80 -2.24 6.94
N LEU A 32 -1.91 -1.42 7.51
CA LEU A 32 -2.13 -0.74 8.77
C LEU A 32 -2.64 0.67 8.47
N ALA A 33 -3.92 0.91 8.71
CA ALA A 33 -4.51 2.24 8.67
C ALA A 33 -4.39 2.92 10.03
N HIS A 34 -4.34 4.24 10.05
CA HIS A 34 -4.32 5.02 11.29
C HIS A 34 -5.19 6.27 11.17
N ASN A 35 -5.63 6.80 12.30
CA ASN A 35 -6.28 8.11 12.35
C ASN A 35 -5.26 9.25 12.21
N ASN A 36 -5.70 10.47 11.91
CA ASN A 36 -4.81 11.62 11.73
C ASN A 36 -3.89 11.88 12.94
N PRO A 37 -4.33 11.72 14.21
CA PRO A 37 -3.47 11.88 15.38
C PRO A 37 -2.49 10.73 15.65
N TRP A 38 -2.51 9.63 14.89
CA TRP A 38 -1.68 8.43 15.12
C TRP A 38 -1.89 7.77 16.49
N THR A 39 -3.12 7.81 17.01
CA THR A 39 -3.48 7.24 18.31
C THR A 39 -4.28 5.95 18.19
N GLN A 40 -4.92 5.73 17.04
CA GLN A 40 -5.70 4.54 16.74
C GLN A 40 -5.29 3.96 15.40
N PHE A 41 -5.23 2.63 15.38
CA PHE A 41 -4.79 1.83 14.26
C PHE A 41 -5.83 0.76 13.94
N GLN A 42 -5.85 0.32 12.69
CA GLN A 42 -6.73 -0.74 12.23
C GLN A 42 -6.00 -1.57 11.17
N LEU A 43 -6.10 -2.88 11.28
CA LEU A 43 -5.65 -3.80 10.24
C LEU A 43 -6.80 -4.02 9.26
N ILE A 44 -6.50 -3.87 7.98
CA ILE A 44 -7.47 -4.03 6.90
C ILE A 44 -6.88 -5.00 5.88
N SER A 45 -7.61 -6.08 5.62
CA SER A 45 -7.18 -7.15 4.73
C SER A 45 -7.97 -7.11 3.43
N PHE A 46 -7.26 -7.20 2.32
CA PHE A 46 -7.81 -7.20 0.97
C PHE A 46 -7.33 -8.43 0.20
N PRO A 47 -8.10 -8.92 -0.78
CA PRO A 47 -7.70 -10.04 -1.61
C PRO A 47 -6.49 -9.66 -2.48
N LEU A 48 -5.50 -10.55 -2.56
CA LEU A 48 -4.32 -10.32 -3.41
C LEU A 48 -4.65 -10.40 -4.91
N THR A 49 -5.80 -10.96 -5.27
CA THR A 49 -6.33 -10.94 -6.65
C THR A 49 -6.72 -9.54 -7.15
N LEU A 50 -6.68 -8.52 -6.29
CA LEU A 50 -7.02 -7.12 -6.57
C LEU A 50 -8.42 -6.92 -7.18
N LYS A 51 -9.35 -6.34 -6.41
CA LYS A 51 -10.63 -5.88 -6.98
C LYS A 51 -10.36 -4.63 -7.84
N VAL A 52 -10.75 -4.59 -9.10
CA VAL A 52 -10.46 -3.42 -9.97
C VAL A 52 -11.71 -3.00 -10.72
N ALA A 53 -11.89 -1.68 -10.87
CA ALA A 53 -12.79 -1.13 -11.88
C ALA A 53 -12.09 -1.17 -13.24
N ASN A 54 -12.84 -1.42 -14.31
CA ASN A 54 -12.34 -1.47 -15.67
C ASN A 54 -11.59 -0.18 -16.03
N PRO A 55 -10.26 -0.22 -16.20
CA PRO A 55 -9.46 0.98 -16.44
C PRO A 55 -9.88 1.78 -17.68
N LYS A 56 -10.48 1.14 -18.68
CA LYS A 56 -10.81 1.77 -19.97
C LYS A 56 -12.18 2.43 -20.00
N GLY A 57 -13.09 2.07 -19.10
CA GLY A 57 -14.49 2.52 -19.15
C GLY A 57 -15.07 3.01 -17.81
N GLU A 58 -14.54 2.54 -16.68
CA GLU A 58 -15.07 2.85 -15.34
C GLU A 58 -14.14 3.78 -14.55
N VAL A 59 -12.94 4.05 -15.09
CA VAL A 59 -11.94 4.91 -14.45
C VAL A 59 -11.81 6.22 -15.24
N GLU A 60 -12.06 7.32 -14.57
CA GLU A 60 -11.77 8.67 -15.04
C GLU A 60 -10.29 8.98 -14.79
N TRP A 61 -9.52 9.20 -15.86
CA TRP A 61 -8.09 9.47 -15.79
C TRP A 61 -7.79 10.96 -15.90
N LEU A 62 -7.11 11.53 -14.90
CA LEU A 62 -6.69 12.93 -14.89
C LEU A 62 -5.21 13.09 -14.55
N ILE A 63 -4.55 14.05 -15.20
CA ILE A 63 -3.21 14.49 -14.80
C ILE A 63 -3.36 15.61 -13.77
N GLU A 64 -2.80 15.40 -12.58
CA GLU A 64 -2.80 16.40 -11.50
C GLU A 64 -1.38 16.53 -10.95
N GLY A 65 -0.78 17.70 -11.19
CA GLY A 65 0.62 17.96 -10.85
C GLY A 65 1.56 16.97 -11.58
N ALA A 66 2.36 16.24 -10.80
CA ALA A 66 3.32 15.27 -11.31
C ALA A 66 2.77 13.82 -11.39
N SER A 67 1.45 13.65 -11.23
CA SER A 67 0.82 12.33 -11.15
C SER A 67 -0.30 12.15 -12.17
N LEU A 68 -0.46 10.93 -12.65
CA LEU A 68 -1.65 10.47 -13.37
C LEU A 68 -2.55 9.74 -12.38
N ASN A 69 -3.75 10.25 -12.14
CA ASN A 69 -4.71 9.72 -11.17
C ASN A 69 -5.90 9.08 -11.90
N GLY A 70 -6.33 7.93 -11.41
CA GLY A 70 -7.53 7.23 -11.87
C GLY A 70 -8.61 7.25 -10.80
N TYR A 71 -9.76 7.83 -11.12
CA TYR A 71 -10.90 7.99 -10.24
C TYR A 71 -12.06 7.07 -10.63
N ILE A 72 -12.76 6.53 -9.65
CA ILE A 72 -14.01 5.79 -9.83
C ILE A 72 -15.14 6.50 -9.09
N ASP A 73 -16.38 6.21 -9.46
CA ASP A 73 -17.53 6.50 -8.60
C ASP A 73 -17.69 5.38 -7.58
N ASP A 74 -17.46 5.70 -6.30
CA ASP A 74 -17.75 4.81 -5.17
C ASP A 74 -19.03 5.30 -4.49
N ASN A 75 -20.17 4.74 -4.91
CA ASN A 75 -21.49 5.04 -4.34
C ASN A 75 -21.83 6.54 -4.36
N GLY A 76 -21.65 7.21 -5.51
CA GLY A 76 -21.90 8.65 -5.69
C GLY A 76 -20.79 9.56 -5.15
N ARG A 77 -19.69 8.99 -4.65
CA ARG A 77 -18.50 9.73 -4.22
C ARG A 77 -17.33 9.40 -5.14
N ARG A 78 -16.73 10.46 -5.69
CA ARG A 78 -15.46 10.34 -6.42
C ARG A 78 -14.36 9.81 -5.51
N HIS A 79 -13.80 8.65 -5.85
CA HIS A 79 -12.74 7.96 -5.12
C HIS A 79 -11.52 7.77 -6.00
N ARG A 80 -10.32 8.07 -5.48
CA ARG A 80 -9.08 7.84 -6.23
C ARG A 80 -8.67 6.38 -6.07
N LEU A 81 -8.79 5.60 -7.14
CA LEU A 81 -8.41 4.19 -7.16
C LEU A 81 -6.92 4.01 -7.50
N TRP A 82 -6.42 4.81 -8.45
CA TRP A 82 -5.07 4.69 -8.98
C TRP A 82 -4.32 6.02 -8.88
N GLN A 83 -3.01 5.94 -8.66
CA GLN A 83 -2.11 7.08 -8.76
C GLN A 83 -0.75 6.62 -9.27
N CYS A 84 -0.33 7.14 -10.40
CA CYS A 84 0.96 6.84 -11.02
C CYS A 84 1.88 8.06 -11.00
N TYR A 85 3.12 7.87 -10.56
CA TYR A 85 4.18 8.87 -10.60
C TYR A 85 5.26 8.48 -11.61
N MET A 86 5.10 8.94 -12.85
CA MET A 86 6.01 8.62 -13.96
C MET A 86 7.47 9.04 -13.66
N ASN A 87 7.65 10.17 -12.98
CA ASN A 87 8.97 10.74 -12.70
C ASN A 87 9.60 10.23 -11.38
N SER A 88 8.93 9.34 -10.64
CA SER A 88 9.39 8.82 -9.35
C SER A 88 9.63 7.31 -9.43
N GLY A 89 10.41 6.88 -10.43
CA GLY A 89 10.71 5.46 -10.64
C GLY A 89 9.52 4.61 -11.09
N GLY A 90 8.50 5.22 -11.71
CA GLY A 90 7.36 4.49 -12.27
C GLY A 90 6.43 3.87 -11.23
N GLN A 91 6.30 4.48 -10.04
CA GLN A 91 5.45 3.95 -8.97
C GLN A 91 3.96 4.05 -9.33
N LEU A 92 3.26 2.92 -9.32
CA LEU A 92 1.81 2.83 -9.36
C LEU A 92 1.28 2.50 -7.95
N LYS A 93 0.46 3.39 -7.40
CA LYS A 93 -0.23 3.19 -6.13
C LYS A 93 -1.69 2.82 -6.38
N TYR A 94 -2.18 1.87 -5.61
CA TYR A 94 -3.54 1.35 -5.65
C TYR A 94 -4.23 1.58 -4.29
N TYR A 95 -5.43 2.15 -4.34
CA TYR A 95 -6.18 2.56 -3.15
C TYR A 95 -7.59 1.95 -3.22
N PRO A 96 -7.80 0.71 -2.73
CA PRO A 96 -9.13 0.11 -2.73
C PRO A 96 -10.09 0.88 -1.80
N PRO A 97 -11.37 1.03 -2.17
CA PRO A 97 -12.43 1.36 -1.22
C PRO A 97 -12.44 0.42 0.00
N LEU A 98 -12.72 0.95 1.19
CA LEU A 98 -12.70 0.13 2.42
C LEU A 98 -13.73 -1.01 2.40
N HIS A 99 -14.88 -0.80 1.75
CA HIS A 99 -15.91 -1.82 1.61
C HIS A 99 -15.49 -2.99 0.69
N TRP A 100 -14.33 -2.90 0.03
CA TRP A 100 -13.72 -4.00 -0.72
C TRP A 100 -12.88 -4.93 0.14
N ALA A 101 -12.60 -4.56 1.40
CA ALA A 101 -11.87 -5.39 2.35
C ALA A 101 -12.63 -6.68 2.65
N ASP A 102 -11.90 -7.78 2.81
CA ASP A 102 -12.46 -9.06 3.24
C ASP A 102 -12.60 -9.12 4.77
N TRP A 103 -11.74 -8.39 5.47
CA TRP A 103 -11.74 -8.32 6.92
C TRP A 103 -11.14 -7.00 7.42
N MET A 104 -11.65 -6.54 8.56
CA MET A 104 -11.17 -5.37 9.28
C MET A 104 -11.11 -5.69 10.78
N SER A 105 -10.02 -5.34 11.44
CA SER A 105 -9.94 -5.42 12.90
C SER A 105 -10.83 -4.37 13.55
N ALA A 106 -11.15 -4.56 14.84
CA ALA A 106 -11.52 -3.40 15.67
C ALA A 106 -10.35 -2.40 15.72
N ALA A 107 -10.65 -1.13 15.99
CA ALA A 107 -9.59 -0.15 16.22
C ALA A 107 -8.81 -0.49 17.50
N PHE A 108 -7.50 -0.35 17.46
CA PHE A 108 -6.60 -0.60 18.60
C PHE A 108 -5.56 0.50 18.74
N ALA A 109 -4.97 0.63 19.93
CA ALA A 109 -3.83 1.50 20.18
C ALA A 109 -2.54 0.68 20.16
N LEU A 110 -1.46 1.27 19.67
CA LEU A 110 -0.11 0.69 19.80
C LEU A 110 0.53 1.19 21.09
N GLU A 111 1.38 0.36 21.68
CA GLU A 111 2.22 0.76 22.80
C GLU A 111 3.21 1.83 22.33
N LYS A 112 3.49 2.82 23.20
CA LYS A 112 4.54 3.80 22.92
C LYS A 112 5.88 3.09 23.06
N PRO A 113 6.72 3.08 22.01
CA PRO A 113 8.05 2.52 22.14
C PRO A 113 8.84 3.34 23.17
N PRO A 114 9.74 2.72 23.96
CA PRO A 114 10.71 3.47 24.75
C PRO A 114 11.44 4.52 23.89
N VAL A 115 11.85 5.63 24.48
CA VAL A 115 12.71 6.58 23.74
C VAL A 115 14.11 5.98 23.69
N GLY A 116 14.66 5.84 22.49
CA GLY A 116 16.01 5.33 22.28
C GLY A 116 16.58 5.86 20.96
N SER A 117 17.90 5.97 20.88
CA SER A 117 18.58 6.34 19.64
C SER A 117 18.44 5.22 18.61
N PRO A 118 18.55 5.51 17.29
CA PRO A 118 18.60 4.47 16.27
C PRO A 118 19.67 3.39 16.56
N SER A 119 20.82 3.79 17.12
CA SER A 119 21.89 2.86 17.54
C SER A 119 21.44 1.92 18.64
N GLN A 120 20.80 2.44 19.70
CA GLN A 120 20.26 1.62 20.79
C GLN A 120 19.24 0.61 20.26
N ARG A 121 18.35 1.03 19.35
CA ARG A 121 17.37 0.13 18.72
C ARG A 121 17.99 -0.94 17.84
N ALA A 122 19.00 -0.57 17.05
CA ALA A 122 19.71 -1.51 16.21
C ALA A 122 20.46 -2.55 17.05
N GLN A 123 21.09 -2.14 18.15
CA GLN A 123 21.74 -3.05 19.09
C GLN A 123 20.73 -3.98 19.78
N GLU A 124 19.56 -3.48 20.17
CA GLU A 124 18.49 -4.29 20.78
C GLU A 124 17.91 -5.33 19.81
N TYR A 125 17.69 -4.97 18.55
CA TYR A 125 17.05 -5.85 17.57
C TYR A 125 18.00 -6.81 16.87
N PHE A 126 19.28 -6.44 16.73
CA PHE A 126 20.29 -7.24 16.04
C PHE A 126 21.57 -7.36 16.86
N PRO A 127 21.49 -7.89 18.10
CA PRO A 127 22.63 -7.89 19.01
C PRO A 127 23.83 -8.66 18.45
N GLU A 128 23.60 -9.74 17.71
CA GLU A 128 24.64 -10.55 17.06
C GLU A 128 25.29 -9.88 15.84
N LEU A 129 24.66 -8.85 15.26
CA LEU A 129 25.20 -8.08 14.14
C LEU A 129 25.79 -6.73 14.59
N TRP A 130 25.68 -6.40 15.88
CA TRP A 130 26.19 -5.14 16.40
C TRP A 130 27.73 -5.16 16.45
N PRO A 131 28.42 -4.14 15.91
CA PRO A 131 29.88 -4.12 15.92
C PRO A 131 30.45 -4.16 17.33
N GLU A 132 31.35 -5.09 17.60
CA GLU A 132 32.13 -5.10 18.84
C GLU A 132 32.96 -3.80 18.95
N GLY A 133 32.92 -3.15 20.11
CA GLY A 133 33.68 -1.90 20.36
C GLY A 133 32.94 -0.60 20.05
N PHE A 134 31.71 -0.64 19.54
CA PHE A 134 30.79 0.50 19.47
C PHE A 134 29.85 0.49 20.69
N GLY A 135 30.37 0.89 21.85
CA GLY A 135 29.58 1.19 23.06
C GLY A 135 29.68 2.68 23.37
N ASP A 136 28.57 3.28 23.82
CA ASP A 136 28.44 4.71 24.14
C ASP A 136 29.57 5.19 25.08
N THR A 137 30.57 5.89 24.53
CA THR A 137 31.42 6.86 25.26
C THR A 137 30.75 8.22 25.26
#